data_AF-A0A3M1ZU34-F1
#
_entry.id   AF-A0A3M1ZU34-F1
#
_cell.length_a   1.000
_cell.length_b   1.000
_cell.length_c   1.000
_cell.angle_alpha   90.00
_cell.angle_beta   90.00
_cell.angle_gamma   90.00
#
_symmetry.space_group_name_H-M   'P 1'
#
loop_
_entity.id
_entity.type
_entity.pdbx_description
1 polymer ?
#
loop_
_entity_poly.entity_id
_entity_poly.type
_entity_poly.pdbx_seq_one_letter_code
_entity_poly.pdbx_strand_id
1 'polypeptide(L)'
;MALLAMSMLLVSCATPENHYDPIEPVNRFTDGVNDAVDRVALKPVTQAYRDLTPDVLKRGISNFYDNWSYLNTVLNDFLQGKGKQGFEDFGRFLVNSTIGLGGLVDVASGMGLEKHEEDFGQTLAVWGVGRGAYLIYPVFGPNSVRKTPDFLTSTLTDGLFWLSFVISPQATLALTALKFIDLRSRAMSATNMRDELALDPYVFTREAWFQHRDYLIHDGKIPKKSQEDDWEEDDWGDEDWQGKGAADPIPPYRAETMRSEARSGLRSYHVNLSSHAIRREAEDMRRRLEEKGIHAEVAGVDVGGRHWFRVRLPELFSPQVARRKAEAMRELLPDLQGAWASPASGSGG
;
A
#
# COMPACT_ATOMS: atom_id res chain seq x y z
N MET A 1 8.32 10.69 40.63
CA MET A 1 8.50 9.22 40.57
C MET A 1 7.31 8.49 39.94
N ALA A 2 6.05 8.86 40.18
CA ALA A 2 4.89 8.24 39.51
C ALA A 2 4.88 8.39 37.97
N LEU A 3 5.35 9.53 37.43
CA LEU A 3 5.46 9.77 35.97
C LEU A 3 6.57 8.95 35.28
N LEU A 4 7.60 8.54 36.03
CA LEU A 4 8.70 7.70 35.53
C LEU A 4 8.39 6.20 35.60
N ALA A 5 7.48 5.81 36.49
CA ALA A 5 6.97 4.44 36.57
C ALA A 5 5.94 4.15 35.45
N MET A 6 5.19 5.16 35.01
CA MET A 6 4.22 5.04 33.91
C MET A 6 4.91 4.84 32.55
N SER A 7 6.09 5.44 32.34
CA SER A 7 6.87 5.26 31.11
C SER A 7 7.60 3.91 31.05
N MET A 8 7.91 3.29 32.20
CA MET A 8 8.53 1.95 32.25
C MET A 8 7.54 0.81 31.99
N LEU A 9 6.24 1.02 32.24
CA LEU A 9 5.21 0.00 31.99
C LEU A 9 4.86 -0.17 30.50
N LEU A 10 5.27 0.76 29.63
CA LEU A 10 5.03 0.69 28.19
C LEU A 10 6.11 -0.11 27.42
N VAL A 11 7.19 -0.54 28.08
CA VAL A 11 8.33 -1.21 27.41
C VAL A 11 8.25 -2.74 27.50
N SER A 12 7.33 -3.30 28.30
CA SER A 12 7.28 -4.74 28.57
C SER A 12 6.17 -5.46 27.81
N CYS A 13 6.27 -5.46 26.47
CA CYS A 13 5.69 -6.53 25.65
C CYS A 13 6.44 -6.62 24.31
N ALA A 14 7.69 -7.04 24.38
CA ALA A 14 8.47 -7.40 23.20
C ALA A 14 8.13 -8.84 22.80
N THR A 15 7.06 -8.98 22.01
CA THR A 15 6.80 -10.19 21.19
C THR A 15 7.29 -9.90 19.77
N PRO A 16 8.02 -10.82 19.11
CA PRO A 16 8.53 -10.58 17.77
C PRO A 16 7.43 -10.87 16.76
N GLU A 17 6.50 -9.93 16.55
CA GLU A 17 5.54 -9.99 15.45
C GLU A 17 5.12 -8.57 15.08
N ASN A 18 5.49 -8.15 13.86
CA ASN A 18 5.16 -6.87 13.24
C ASN A 18 5.59 -5.60 14.02
N HIS A 19 6.87 -5.20 13.89
CA HIS A 19 7.47 -4.03 14.56
C HIS A 19 6.63 -2.75 14.43
N TYR A 20 5.92 -2.57 13.31
CA TYR A 20 5.19 -1.34 13.03
C TYR A 20 3.73 -1.33 13.52
N ASP A 21 3.16 -2.47 13.96
CA ASP A 21 1.75 -2.60 14.41
C ASP A 21 1.63 -3.44 15.71
N PRO A 22 2.17 -2.94 16.83
CA PRO A 22 2.23 -3.68 18.09
C PRO A 22 0.87 -3.91 18.76
N ILE A 23 -0.18 -3.21 18.31
CA ILE A 23 -1.55 -3.32 18.84
C ILE A 23 -2.55 -3.77 17.77
N GLU A 24 -2.10 -4.61 16.83
CA GLU A 24 -2.90 -5.13 15.71
C GLU A 24 -4.32 -5.60 16.11
N PRO A 25 -4.54 -6.34 17.23
CA PRO A 25 -5.89 -6.75 17.62
C PRO A 25 -6.84 -5.56 17.88
N VAL A 26 -6.34 -4.48 18.48
CA VAL A 26 -7.12 -3.26 18.77
C VAL A 26 -7.39 -2.49 17.48
N ASN A 27 -6.38 -2.41 16.61
CA ASN A 27 -6.50 -1.75 15.31
C ASN A 27 -7.50 -2.48 14.42
N ARG A 28 -7.44 -3.82 14.33
CA ARG A 28 -8.43 -4.64 13.59
C ARG A 28 -9.84 -4.48 14.13
N PHE A 29 -10.01 -4.46 15.45
CA PHE A 29 -11.31 -4.21 16.05
C PHE A 29 -11.87 -2.83 15.64
N THR A 30 -11.03 -1.80 15.74
CA THR A 30 -11.42 -0.43 15.39
C THR A 30 -11.70 -0.28 13.89
N ASP A 31 -10.90 -0.94 13.05
CA ASP A 31 -11.14 -1.04 11.61
C ASP A 31 -12.50 -1.68 11.32
N GLY A 32 -12.83 -2.80 11.98
CA GLY A 32 -14.14 -3.43 11.84
C GLY A 32 -15.32 -2.53 12.24
N VAL A 33 -15.15 -1.69 13.27
CA VAL A 33 -16.14 -0.67 13.66
C VAL A 33 -16.26 0.40 12.58
N ASN A 34 -15.14 0.92 12.07
CA ASN A 34 -15.12 1.93 11.00
C ASN A 34 -15.80 1.40 9.74
N ASP A 35 -15.48 0.17 9.35
CA ASP A 35 -16.05 -0.54 8.22
C ASP A 35 -17.58 -0.74 8.38
N ALA A 36 -18.04 -1.06 9.58
CA ALA A 36 -19.48 -1.17 9.86
C ALA A 36 -20.20 0.17 9.72
N VAL A 37 -19.63 1.24 10.30
CA VAL A 37 -20.15 2.60 10.17
C VAL A 37 -20.16 3.05 8.71
N ASP A 38 -19.09 2.74 7.97
CA ASP A 38 -18.99 3.08 6.55
C ASP A 38 -20.08 2.40 5.73
N ARG A 39 -20.23 1.08 5.86
CA ARG A 39 -21.21 0.32 5.08
C ARG A 39 -22.66 0.73 5.39
N VAL A 40 -22.97 1.04 6.65
CA VAL A 40 -24.34 1.34 7.09
C VAL A 40 -24.72 2.79 6.86
N ALA A 41 -23.80 3.74 7.06
CA ALA A 41 -24.11 5.17 7.06
C ALA A 41 -23.39 5.94 5.95
N LEU A 42 -22.05 5.88 5.89
CA LEU A 42 -21.30 6.78 5.00
C LEU A 42 -21.43 6.38 3.53
N LYS A 43 -21.18 5.12 3.19
CA LYS A 43 -21.25 4.60 1.80
C LYS A 43 -22.57 4.92 1.09
N PRO A 44 -23.76 4.66 1.66
CA PRO A 44 -25.02 4.99 0.97
C PRO A 44 -25.21 6.51 0.79
N VAL A 45 -24.88 7.32 1.79
CA VAL A 45 -24.99 8.79 1.71
C VAL A 45 -24.02 9.34 0.66
N THR A 46 -22.79 8.85 0.65
CA THR A 46 -21.76 9.24 -0.30
C THR A 46 -22.12 8.80 -1.73
N GLN A 47 -22.73 7.63 -1.92
CA GLN A 47 -23.21 7.19 -3.22
C GLN A 47 -24.30 8.13 -3.75
N ALA A 48 -25.29 8.46 -2.91
CA ALA A 48 -26.32 9.43 -3.26
C ALA A 48 -25.72 10.82 -3.60
N TYR A 49 -24.72 11.28 -2.83
CA TYR A 49 -24.00 12.52 -3.14
C TYR A 49 -23.33 12.46 -4.52
N ARG A 50 -22.65 11.36 -4.87
CA ARG A 50 -21.99 11.19 -6.18
C ARG A 50 -22.98 11.20 -7.33
N ASP A 51 -24.14 10.59 -7.15
CA ASP A 51 -25.16 10.40 -8.18
C ASP A 51 -26.01 11.66 -8.39
N LEU A 52 -26.31 12.40 -7.32
CA LEU A 52 -27.16 13.59 -7.37
C LEU A 52 -26.38 14.88 -7.71
N THR A 53 -25.08 14.92 -7.43
CA THR A 53 -24.27 16.14 -7.55
C THR A 53 -23.45 16.13 -8.84
N PRO A 54 -23.60 17.13 -9.73
CA PRO A 54 -22.79 17.25 -10.95
C PRO A 54 -21.29 17.36 -10.65
N ASP A 55 -20.45 16.83 -11.54
CA ASP A 55 -18.98 16.80 -11.34
C ASP A 55 -18.34 18.19 -11.19
N VAL A 56 -18.91 19.23 -11.81
CA VAL A 56 -18.45 20.62 -11.62
C VAL A 56 -18.66 21.07 -10.18
N LEU A 57 -19.83 20.78 -9.61
CA LEU A 57 -20.16 21.17 -8.24
C LEU A 57 -19.37 20.34 -7.23
N LYS A 58 -19.22 19.02 -7.45
CA LYS A 58 -18.37 18.16 -6.60
C LYS A 58 -16.93 18.68 -6.55
N ARG A 59 -16.33 18.98 -7.72
CA ARG A 59 -14.98 19.56 -7.77
C ARG A 59 -14.90 20.90 -7.04
N GLY A 60 -15.89 21.77 -7.19
CA GLY A 60 -15.92 23.05 -6.46
C GLY A 60 -15.98 22.86 -4.94
N ILE A 61 -16.79 21.91 -4.47
CA ILE A 61 -16.87 21.54 -3.05
C ILE A 61 -15.53 20.99 -2.56
N SER A 62 -14.91 20.06 -3.29
CA SER A 62 -13.61 19.51 -2.93
C SER A 62 -12.52 20.60 -2.88
N ASN A 63 -12.47 21.48 -3.88
CA ASN A 63 -11.52 22.59 -3.92
C ASN A 63 -11.70 23.55 -2.75
N PHE A 64 -12.97 23.85 -2.39
CA PHE A 64 -13.28 24.69 -1.24
C PHE A 64 -12.70 24.08 0.04
N TYR A 65 -13.01 22.82 0.35
CA TYR A 65 -12.49 22.20 1.57
C TYR A 65 -10.96 22.08 1.55
N ASP A 66 -10.38 21.69 0.42
CA ASP A 66 -8.94 21.54 0.28
C ASP A 66 -8.23 22.90 0.50
N ASN A 67 -8.75 24.01 -0.05
CA ASN A 67 -8.19 25.36 0.12
C ASN A 67 -8.22 25.84 1.58
N TRP A 68 -9.32 25.58 2.30
CA TRP A 68 -9.47 26.01 3.69
C TRP A 68 -8.57 25.24 4.66
N SER A 69 -8.22 23.98 4.35
CA SER A 69 -7.21 23.21 5.08
C SER A 69 -5.77 23.43 4.58
N TYR A 70 -5.59 24.14 3.46
CA TYR A 70 -4.29 24.24 2.77
C TYR A 70 -3.22 24.98 3.58
N LEU A 71 -3.65 25.80 4.55
CA LEU A 71 -2.73 26.51 5.42
C LEU A 71 -1.90 25.54 6.30
N ASN A 72 -2.39 24.32 6.56
CA ASN A 72 -1.59 23.28 7.22
C ASN A 72 -0.39 22.88 6.34
N THR A 73 -0.59 22.73 5.03
CA THR A 73 0.49 22.44 4.06
C THR A 73 1.53 23.55 4.10
N VAL A 74 1.08 24.80 3.90
CA VAL A 74 1.95 26.00 3.90
C VAL A 74 2.79 26.08 5.18
N LEU A 75 2.17 25.88 6.35
CA LEU A 75 2.89 25.88 7.62
C LEU A 75 3.98 24.80 7.64
N ASN A 76 3.64 23.58 7.21
CA ASN A 76 4.56 22.45 7.23
C ASN A 76 5.67 22.57 6.20
N ASP A 77 5.44 23.18 5.03
CA ASP A 77 6.51 23.51 4.08
C ASP A 77 7.61 24.33 4.74
N PHE A 78 7.21 25.39 5.46
CA PHE A 78 8.15 26.26 6.17
C PHE A 78 8.83 25.54 7.33
N LEU A 79 8.10 24.73 8.11
CA LEU A 79 8.67 23.96 9.21
C LEU A 79 9.66 22.89 8.74
N GLN A 80 9.48 22.35 7.53
CA GLN A 80 10.41 21.42 6.88
C GLN A 80 11.60 22.12 6.22
N GLY A 81 11.62 23.46 6.18
CA GLY A 81 12.65 24.24 5.51
C GLY A 81 12.50 24.34 3.99
N LYS A 82 11.36 23.90 3.44
CA LYS A 82 11.04 23.95 2.00
C LYS A 82 10.54 25.35 1.59
N GLY A 83 11.37 26.39 1.81
CA GLY A 83 10.93 27.79 1.66
C GLY A 83 10.35 28.15 0.29
N LYS A 84 10.94 27.64 -0.80
CA LYS A 84 10.40 27.86 -2.16
C LYS A 84 8.98 27.28 -2.30
N GLN A 85 8.80 26.01 -1.92
CA GLN A 85 7.52 25.31 -1.94
C GLN A 85 6.49 26.06 -1.08
N GLY A 86 6.86 26.45 0.15
CA GLY A 86 5.97 27.19 1.05
C GLY A 86 5.50 28.53 0.49
N PHE A 87 6.33 29.27 -0.25
CA PHE A 87 5.88 30.49 -0.94
C PHE A 87 4.97 30.21 -2.15
N GLU A 88 5.24 29.14 -2.92
CA GLU A 88 4.38 28.71 -4.01
C GLU A 88 3.00 28.28 -3.50
N ASP A 89 2.96 27.49 -2.42
CA ASP A 89 1.74 27.02 -1.78
C ASP A 89 0.96 28.13 -1.09
N PHE A 90 1.66 29.08 -0.46
CA PHE A 90 1.02 30.28 0.07
C PHE A 90 0.41 31.14 -1.05
N GLY A 91 1.12 31.32 -2.17
CA GLY A 91 0.60 31.99 -3.35
C GLY A 91 -0.65 31.29 -3.91
N ARG A 92 -0.64 29.96 -3.97
CA ARG A 92 -1.78 29.14 -4.38
C ARG A 92 -2.99 29.35 -3.48
N PHE A 93 -2.80 29.31 -2.16
CA PHE A 93 -3.85 29.62 -1.18
C PHE A 93 -4.44 31.01 -1.40
N LEU A 94 -3.60 32.04 -1.58
CA LEU A 94 -4.07 33.41 -1.79
C LEU A 94 -4.87 33.56 -3.09
N VAL A 95 -4.36 33.02 -4.20
CA VAL A 95 -5.02 33.08 -5.51
C VAL A 95 -6.38 32.38 -5.46
N ASN A 96 -6.43 31.15 -4.94
CA ASN A 96 -7.68 30.40 -4.87
C ASN A 96 -8.67 31.01 -3.87
N SER A 97 -8.19 31.60 -2.77
CA SER A 97 -9.05 32.29 -1.81
C SER A 97 -9.64 33.59 -2.36
N THR A 98 -8.89 34.32 -3.21
CA THR A 98 -9.33 35.63 -3.74
C THR A 98 -10.01 35.50 -5.10
N ILE A 99 -9.25 35.12 -6.13
CA ILE A 99 -9.72 34.99 -7.52
C ILE A 99 -10.56 33.72 -7.67
N GLY A 100 -10.19 32.65 -6.96
CA GLY A 100 -10.90 31.37 -6.96
C GLY A 100 -12.19 31.33 -6.11
N LEU A 101 -12.72 32.49 -5.72
CA LEU A 101 -13.98 32.62 -4.95
C LEU A 101 -13.96 31.82 -3.63
N GLY A 102 -12.98 32.06 -2.78
CA GLY A 102 -12.85 31.38 -1.49
C GLY A 102 -12.43 29.91 -1.60
N GLY A 103 -11.82 29.52 -2.72
CA GLY A 103 -11.35 28.17 -2.99
C GLY A 103 -12.30 27.32 -3.84
N LEU A 104 -13.46 27.82 -4.26
CA LEU A 104 -14.37 27.07 -5.13
C LEU A 104 -13.78 26.75 -6.51
N VAL A 105 -12.92 27.63 -7.02
CA VAL A 105 -12.26 27.48 -8.32
C VAL A 105 -10.75 27.44 -8.13
N ASP A 106 -10.12 26.39 -8.65
CA ASP A 106 -8.67 26.22 -8.63
C ASP A 106 -8.00 26.98 -9.78
N VAL A 107 -7.84 28.29 -9.60
CA VAL A 107 -7.21 29.20 -10.56
C VAL A 107 -5.69 29.05 -10.54
N ALA A 108 -5.13 28.78 -9.36
CA ALA A 108 -3.69 28.66 -9.15
C ALA A 108 -3.04 27.57 -10.02
N SER A 109 -3.72 26.43 -10.22
CA SER A 109 -3.24 25.38 -11.13
C SER A 109 -3.04 25.89 -12.55
N GLY A 110 -3.95 26.75 -13.05
CA GLY A 110 -3.83 27.36 -14.38
C GLY A 110 -2.67 28.35 -14.50
N MET A 111 -2.12 28.80 -13.37
CA MET A 111 -0.95 29.70 -13.29
C MET A 111 0.38 28.94 -13.10
N GLY A 112 0.34 27.60 -13.07
CA GLY A 112 1.52 26.77 -12.86
C GLY A 112 1.96 26.64 -11.40
N LEU A 113 1.10 27.00 -10.44
CA LEU A 113 1.35 26.74 -9.03
C LEU A 113 0.89 25.31 -8.71
N GLU A 114 1.85 24.40 -8.59
CA GLU A 114 1.61 23.00 -8.26
C GLU A 114 0.98 22.87 -6.86
N LYS A 115 0.20 21.81 -6.64
CA LYS A 115 -0.41 21.51 -5.34
C LYS A 115 0.47 20.49 -4.61
N HIS A 116 0.88 20.82 -3.39
CA HIS A 116 1.61 19.92 -2.51
C HIS A 116 0.73 19.43 -1.36
N GLU A 117 1.20 18.38 -0.69
CA GLU A 117 0.53 17.78 0.47
C GLU A 117 1.54 17.60 1.59
N GLU A 118 1.48 18.48 2.59
CA GLU A 118 2.34 18.44 3.77
C GLU A 118 1.50 18.43 5.04
N ASP A 119 1.97 17.66 6.02
CA ASP A 119 1.34 17.58 7.34
C ASP A 119 2.40 17.52 8.43
N PHE A 120 1.97 17.73 9.67
CA PHE A 120 2.90 17.80 10.79
C PHE A 120 3.58 16.46 11.08
N GLY A 121 2.95 15.34 10.69
CA GLY A 121 3.59 14.04 10.74
C GLY A 121 4.74 13.87 9.75
N GLN A 122 4.73 14.58 8.61
CA GLN A 122 5.86 14.68 7.66
C GLN A 122 6.95 15.57 8.23
N THR A 123 6.59 16.73 8.77
CA THR A 123 7.51 17.63 9.46
C THR A 123 8.30 16.93 10.56
N LEU A 124 7.62 16.17 11.42
CA LEU A 124 8.28 15.39 12.45
C LEU A 124 9.18 14.29 11.87
N ALA A 125 8.84 13.73 10.71
CA ALA A 125 9.71 12.77 10.02
C ALA A 125 11.02 13.43 9.54
N VAL A 126 10.91 14.62 8.94
CA VAL A 126 12.08 15.43 8.52
C VAL A 126 12.96 15.80 9.72
N TRP A 127 12.36 16.04 10.88
CA TRP A 127 13.07 16.31 12.13
C TRP A 127 13.63 15.05 12.82
N GLY A 128 13.52 13.88 12.20
CA GLY A 128 14.10 12.63 12.69
C GLY A 128 13.25 11.86 13.70
N VAL A 129 11.99 12.24 13.91
CA VAL A 129 11.09 11.48 14.77
C VAL A 129 10.68 10.19 14.05
N GLY A 130 10.91 9.05 14.70
CA GLY A 130 10.48 7.73 14.18
C GLY A 130 8.96 7.63 14.04
N ARG A 131 8.48 6.76 13.14
CA ARG A 131 7.05 6.60 12.83
C ARG A 131 6.20 6.28 14.07
N GLY A 132 6.75 5.46 14.97
CA GLY A 132 6.03 4.85 16.09
C GLY A 132 5.02 3.80 15.64
N ALA A 133 4.18 3.36 16.59
CA ALA A 133 3.14 2.36 16.32
C ALA A 133 2.10 2.87 15.31
N TYR A 134 1.64 1.96 14.45
CA TYR A 134 0.44 2.13 13.66
C TYR A 134 -0.80 2.12 14.54
N LEU A 135 -1.73 3.03 14.24
CA LEU A 135 -2.96 3.23 14.99
C LEU A 135 -4.11 3.34 13.99
N ILE A 136 -5.26 2.79 14.33
CA ILE A 136 -6.50 3.13 13.64
C ILE A 136 -7.38 3.92 14.58
N TYR A 137 -7.75 5.13 14.18
CA TYR A 137 -8.68 5.95 14.91
C TYR A 137 -10.13 5.65 14.49
N PRO A 138 -11.09 5.61 15.43
CA PRO A 138 -12.50 5.54 15.10
C PRO A 138 -12.89 6.68 14.17
N VAL A 139 -13.60 6.38 13.08
CA VAL A 139 -14.05 7.30 12.01
C VAL A 139 -12.93 7.91 11.16
N PHE A 140 -11.78 8.25 11.74
CA PHE A 140 -10.67 8.91 11.03
C PHE A 140 -9.73 7.94 10.28
N GLY A 141 -9.71 6.66 10.67
CA GLY A 141 -8.97 5.63 9.94
C GLY A 141 -7.47 5.53 10.30
N PRO A 142 -6.62 5.05 9.36
CA PRO A 142 -5.20 4.79 9.56
C PRO A 142 -4.35 6.00 9.97
N ASN A 143 -3.47 5.81 10.96
CA ASN A 143 -2.58 6.83 11.51
C ASN A 143 -1.32 6.20 12.15
N SER A 144 -0.40 7.04 12.68
CA SER A 144 0.67 6.58 13.57
C SER A 144 0.87 7.54 14.75
N VAL A 145 1.62 7.07 15.76
CA VAL A 145 1.99 7.89 16.92
C VAL A 145 2.63 9.22 16.49
N ARG A 146 3.54 9.19 15.50
CA ARG A 146 4.19 10.41 14.99
C ARG A 146 3.21 11.38 14.34
N LYS A 147 2.22 10.90 13.58
CA LYS A 147 1.27 11.77 12.87
C LYS A 147 0.12 12.22 13.78
N THR A 148 -0.11 11.59 14.92
CA THR A 148 -1.20 11.93 15.86
C THR A 148 -1.27 13.43 16.24
N PRO A 149 -0.15 14.14 16.53
CA PRO A 149 -0.20 15.57 16.83
C PRO A 149 -0.70 16.44 15.66
N ASP A 150 -0.72 15.93 14.43
CA ASP A 150 -1.26 16.64 13.27
C ASP A 150 -2.76 16.96 13.42
N PHE A 151 -3.52 16.20 14.22
CA PHE A 151 -4.90 16.59 14.53
C PHE A 151 -4.98 17.99 15.14
N LEU A 152 -4.01 18.37 15.96
CA LEU A 152 -3.96 19.70 16.56
C LEU A 152 -3.56 20.76 15.53
N THR A 153 -2.47 20.54 14.80
CA THR A 153 -1.96 21.52 13.82
C THR A 153 -2.94 21.73 12.67
N SER A 154 -3.47 20.64 12.09
CA SER A 154 -4.47 20.71 11.03
C SER A 154 -5.75 21.42 11.50
N THR A 155 -6.20 21.19 12.74
CA THR A 155 -7.40 21.85 13.28
C THR A 155 -7.18 23.34 13.49
N LEU A 156 -6.03 23.74 14.04
CA LEU A 156 -5.71 25.15 14.30
C LEU A 156 -5.45 25.95 13.02
N THR A 157 -5.03 25.28 11.95
CA THR A 157 -4.78 25.89 10.63
C THR A 157 -5.97 25.80 9.68
N ASP A 158 -6.96 24.94 9.95
CA ASP A 158 -8.20 24.88 9.18
C ASP A 158 -9.06 26.12 9.45
N GLY A 159 -9.27 26.95 8.43
CA GLY A 159 -10.10 28.14 8.58
C GLY A 159 -11.56 27.83 8.97
N LEU A 160 -12.08 26.63 8.65
CA LEU A 160 -13.44 26.24 9.00
C LEU A 160 -13.59 26.00 10.50
N PHE A 161 -12.52 25.60 11.19
CA PHE A 161 -12.52 25.53 12.65
C PHE A 161 -12.79 26.91 13.25
N TRP A 162 -12.11 27.95 12.77
CA TRP A 162 -12.32 29.32 13.25
C TRP A 162 -13.67 29.88 12.83
N LEU A 163 -14.12 29.59 11.61
CA LEU A 163 -15.45 30.00 11.14
C LEU A 163 -16.57 29.40 12.01
N SER A 164 -16.38 28.20 12.54
CA SER A 164 -17.37 27.51 13.38
C SER A 164 -17.79 28.27 14.63
N PHE A 165 -16.95 29.18 15.14
CA PHE A 165 -17.25 30.02 16.30
C PHE A 165 -18.15 31.22 15.98
N VAL A 166 -18.30 31.56 14.70
CA VAL A 166 -19.03 32.76 14.25
C VAL A 166 -20.36 32.38 13.55
N ILE A 167 -20.46 31.15 13.05
CA ILE A 167 -21.68 30.62 12.43
C ILE A 167 -22.50 29.79 13.43
N SER A 168 -23.76 29.49 13.07
CA SER A 168 -24.62 28.69 13.94
C SER A 168 -24.13 27.24 14.06
N PRO A 169 -24.33 26.57 15.21
CA PRO A 169 -23.93 25.17 15.39
C PRO A 169 -24.53 24.23 14.32
N GLN A 170 -25.75 24.52 13.85
CA GLN A 170 -26.41 23.74 12.80
C GLN A 170 -25.69 23.88 11.45
N ALA A 171 -25.22 25.08 11.12
CA ALA A 171 -24.45 25.32 9.90
C ALA A 171 -23.07 24.65 9.98
N THR A 172 -22.39 24.73 11.14
CA THR A 172 -21.12 24.03 11.38
C THR A 172 -21.26 22.52 11.19
N LEU A 173 -22.31 21.92 11.78
CA LEU A 173 -22.58 20.49 11.65
C LEU A 173 -22.80 20.09 10.18
N ALA A 174 -23.59 20.87 9.44
CA ALA A 174 -23.87 20.62 8.03
C ALA A 174 -22.59 20.72 7.16
N LEU A 175 -21.77 21.74 7.37
CA LEU A 175 -20.50 21.92 6.66
C LEU A 175 -19.51 20.80 6.98
N THR A 176 -19.45 20.37 8.24
CA THR A 176 -18.57 19.28 8.66
C THR A 176 -19.03 17.95 8.06
N ALA A 177 -20.33 17.66 8.11
CA ALA A 177 -20.89 16.46 7.49
C ALA A 177 -20.60 16.41 5.99
N LEU A 178 -20.82 17.52 5.28
CA LEU A 178 -20.52 17.60 3.85
C LEU A 178 -19.03 17.41 3.55
N LYS A 179 -18.12 17.93 4.40
CA LYS A 179 -16.66 17.68 4.29
C LYS A 179 -16.35 16.18 4.33
N PHE A 180 -16.92 15.45 5.30
CA PHE A 180 -16.70 14.01 5.42
C PHE A 180 -17.33 13.22 4.25
N ILE A 181 -18.50 13.63 3.78
CA ILE A 181 -19.16 13.02 2.62
C ILE A 181 -18.31 13.21 1.35
N ASP A 182 -17.82 14.44 1.11
CA ASP A 182 -16.93 14.75 -0.01
C ASP A 182 -15.64 13.91 0.06
N LEU A 183 -14.97 13.89 1.21
CA LEU A 183 -13.74 13.12 1.42
C LEU A 183 -13.96 11.63 1.15
N ARG A 184 -15.03 11.05 1.71
CA ARG A 184 -15.38 9.65 1.50
C ARG A 184 -15.72 9.35 0.04
N SER A 185 -16.32 10.31 -0.67
CA SER A 185 -16.69 10.17 -2.09
C SER A 185 -15.47 10.01 -2.99
N ARG A 186 -14.40 10.76 -2.69
CA ARG A 186 -13.12 10.71 -3.41
C ARG A 186 -12.41 9.38 -3.22
N ALA A 187 -12.53 8.77 -2.04
CA ALA A 187 -11.94 7.47 -1.72
C ALA A 187 -12.75 6.26 -2.25
N MET A 188 -13.93 6.46 -2.83
CA MET A 188 -14.87 5.37 -3.16
C MET A 188 -14.30 4.35 -4.15
N SER A 189 -13.63 4.78 -5.21
CA SER A 189 -13.05 3.84 -6.19
C SER A 189 -11.94 2.99 -5.57
N ALA A 190 -11.05 3.60 -4.80
CA ALA A 190 -9.95 2.89 -4.13
C ALA A 190 -10.47 1.91 -3.07
N THR A 191 -11.46 2.32 -2.27
CA THR A 191 -12.08 1.45 -1.26
C THR A 191 -12.87 0.30 -1.87
N ASN A 192 -13.61 0.50 -2.96
CA ASN A 192 -14.28 -0.60 -3.66
C ASN A 192 -13.26 -1.61 -4.23
N MET A 193 -12.15 -1.12 -4.81
CA MET A 193 -11.08 -1.99 -5.31
C MET A 193 -10.44 -2.80 -4.17
N ARG A 194 -10.19 -2.19 -3.01
CA ARG A 194 -9.76 -2.90 -1.81
C ARG A 194 -10.77 -3.99 -1.44
N ASP A 195 -12.04 -3.63 -1.29
CA ASP A 195 -13.08 -4.54 -0.81
C ASP A 195 -13.30 -5.74 -1.77
N GLU A 196 -13.06 -5.56 -3.08
CA GLU A 196 -13.22 -6.60 -4.09
C GLU A 196 -11.97 -7.49 -4.27
N LEU A 197 -10.77 -6.92 -4.14
CA LEU A 197 -9.51 -7.60 -4.51
C LEU A 197 -8.68 -8.04 -3.30
N ALA A 198 -8.82 -7.39 -2.14
CA ALA A 198 -7.99 -7.69 -0.98
C ALA A 198 -8.46 -8.98 -0.29
N LEU A 199 -7.52 -9.90 -0.06
CA LEU A 199 -7.75 -11.08 0.77
C LEU A 199 -7.98 -10.71 2.24
N ASP A 200 -7.18 -9.76 2.74
CA ASP A 200 -7.32 -9.14 4.06
C ASP A 200 -7.35 -7.61 3.87
N PRO A 201 -8.55 -6.99 3.91
CA PRO A 201 -8.71 -5.54 3.73
C PRO A 201 -7.93 -4.70 4.74
N TYR A 202 -7.76 -5.19 5.97
CA TYR A 202 -7.03 -4.50 7.02
C TYR A 202 -5.54 -4.41 6.68
N VAL A 203 -4.92 -5.57 6.38
CA VAL A 203 -3.51 -5.63 6.02
C VAL A 203 -3.26 -4.83 4.75
N PHE A 204 -4.11 -4.98 3.73
CA PHE A 204 -4.00 -4.20 2.51
C PHE A 204 -4.02 -2.69 2.78
N THR A 205 -4.97 -2.22 3.60
CA THR A 205 -5.08 -0.80 3.96
C THR A 205 -3.85 -0.31 4.71
N ARG A 206 -3.36 -1.10 5.68
CA ARG A 206 -2.16 -0.76 6.47
C ARG A 206 -0.92 -0.64 5.60
N GLU A 207 -0.65 -1.62 4.74
CA GLU A 207 0.52 -1.60 3.86
C GLU A 207 0.43 -0.46 2.83
N ALA A 208 -0.75 -0.25 2.23
CA ALA A 208 -0.98 0.88 1.32
C ALA A 208 -0.78 2.22 2.02
N TRP A 209 -1.21 2.35 3.27
CA TRP A 209 -1.01 3.54 4.08
C TRP A 209 0.48 3.79 4.34
N PHE A 210 1.25 2.77 4.73
CA PHE A 210 2.70 2.92 4.93
C PHE A 210 3.41 3.34 3.65
N GLN A 211 3.12 2.69 2.52
CA GLN A 211 3.71 3.03 1.22
C GLN A 211 3.39 4.49 0.83
N HIS A 212 2.13 4.90 0.98
CA HIS A 212 1.72 6.26 0.68
C HIS A 212 2.39 7.28 1.62
N ARG A 213 2.56 6.96 2.91
CA ARG A 213 3.29 7.82 3.84
C ARG A 213 4.76 7.95 3.50
N ASP A 214 5.41 6.85 3.15
CA ASP A 214 6.81 6.88 2.76
C ASP A 214 7.00 7.64 1.45
N TYR A 215 6.04 7.56 0.52
CA TYR A 215 6.00 8.41 -0.68
C TYR A 215 5.92 9.91 -0.33
N LEU A 216 4.99 10.30 0.55
CA LEU A 216 4.78 11.71 0.93
C LEU A 216 6.02 12.29 1.64
N ILE A 217 6.56 11.59 2.63
CA ILE A 217 7.73 12.04 3.42
C ILE A 217 8.96 12.30 2.54
N HIS A 218 9.08 11.58 1.42
CA HIS A 218 10.23 11.70 0.51
C HIS A 218 9.91 12.51 -0.76
N ASP A 219 8.81 13.25 -0.80
CA ASP A 219 8.40 14.05 -1.96
C ASP A 219 8.35 13.22 -3.27
N GLY A 220 7.89 11.98 -3.14
CA GLY A 220 7.83 11.00 -4.22
C GLY A 220 9.16 10.37 -4.64
N LYS A 221 10.28 10.77 -4.02
CA LYS A 221 11.62 10.22 -4.26
C LYS A 221 11.98 9.20 -3.19
N ILE A 222 11.26 8.09 -3.16
CA ILE A 222 11.53 7.02 -2.20
C ILE A 222 12.98 6.52 -2.41
N PRO A 223 13.86 6.63 -1.41
CA PRO A 223 15.21 6.08 -1.52
C PRO A 223 15.08 4.58 -1.79
N LYS A 224 15.75 4.10 -2.84
CA LYS A 224 15.85 2.65 -3.06
C LYS A 224 16.51 2.09 -1.82
N LYS A 225 15.85 1.17 -1.11
CA LYS A 225 16.51 0.35 -0.11
C LYS A 225 17.73 -0.27 -0.80
N SER A 226 18.93 0.08 -0.36
CA SER A 226 20.12 -0.69 -0.71
C SER A 226 19.82 -2.13 -0.31
N GLN A 227 19.98 -3.06 -1.24
CA GLN A 227 19.90 -4.48 -0.93
C GLN A 227 20.94 -4.90 0.13
N GLU A 228 21.87 -4.02 0.49
CA GLU A 228 22.98 -4.25 1.42
C GLU A 228 22.55 -4.30 2.90
N ASP A 229 21.40 -3.73 3.30
CA ASP A 229 21.01 -3.68 4.72
C ASP A 229 20.22 -4.91 5.22
N ASP A 230 19.83 -5.84 4.31
CA ASP A 230 19.19 -7.12 4.66
C ASP A 230 20.19 -8.30 4.63
N TRP A 231 21.45 -8.05 4.29
CA TRP A 231 22.55 -9.02 4.44
C TRP A 231 23.57 -8.45 5.43
N GLU A 232 23.24 -8.49 6.72
CA GLU A 232 24.30 -8.87 7.65
C GLU A 232 24.72 -10.28 7.20
N GLU A 233 25.77 -10.33 6.38
CA GLU A 233 26.51 -11.54 6.07
C GLU A 233 26.87 -12.17 7.42
N ASP A 234 26.09 -13.19 7.81
CA ASP A 234 26.62 -14.24 8.65
C ASP A 234 27.93 -14.66 7.96
N ASP A 235 29.05 -14.27 8.57
CA ASP A 235 30.40 -14.64 8.19
C ASP A 235 30.49 -16.17 8.22
N TRP A 236 30.06 -16.81 7.13
CA TRP A 236 30.30 -18.21 6.82
C TRP A 236 31.76 -18.31 6.42
N GLY A 237 32.63 -18.17 7.42
CA GLY A 237 34.05 -18.42 7.31
C GLY A 237 34.29 -19.75 6.60
N ASP A 238 35.24 -19.72 5.68
CA ASP A 238 35.65 -20.80 4.80
C ASP A 238 36.22 -21.98 5.61
N GLU A 239 35.39 -22.73 6.33
CA GLU A 239 35.80 -23.96 6.98
C GLU A 239 35.48 -25.17 6.09
N ASP A 240 36.52 -25.59 5.37
CA ASP A 240 36.80 -26.91 4.82
C ASP A 240 35.72 -27.98 5.07
N TRP A 241 34.86 -28.16 4.05
CA TRP A 241 33.84 -29.20 4.01
C TRP A 241 34.46 -30.60 3.88
N GLN A 242 34.91 -31.20 4.98
CA GLN A 242 35.22 -32.63 5.05
C GLN A 242 33.92 -33.43 5.21
N GLY A 243 33.50 -34.07 4.13
CA GLY A 243 32.31 -34.90 4.10
C GLY A 243 32.29 -35.99 5.16
N LYS A 244 31.33 -35.91 6.08
CA LYS A 244 30.74 -37.04 6.79
C LYS A 244 29.24 -36.83 6.93
N GLY A 245 28.47 -37.77 6.38
CA GLY A 245 27.02 -37.75 6.43
C GLY A 245 26.47 -37.85 7.85
N ALA A 246 25.73 -36.83 8.24
CA ALA A 246 24.52 -36.92 9.05
C ALA A 246 23.68 -35.69 8.66
N ALA A 247 22.41 -35.89 8.30
CA ALA A 247 21.53 -34.77 7.97
C ALA A 247 21.36 -33.91 9.23
N ASP A 248 21.80 -32.66 9.17
CA ASP A 248 21.58 -31.70 10.24
C ASP A 248 20.07 -31.49 10.45
N PRO A 249 19.59 -31.41 11.71
CA PRO A 249 18.18 -31.19 11.96
C PRO A 249 17.77 -29.81 11.42
N ILE A 250 16.70 -29.82 10.61
CA ILE A 250 16.11 -28.61 10.03
C ILE A 250 15.84 -27.59 11.15
N PRO A 251 16.35 -26.34 11.05
CA PRO A 251 16.13 -25.33 12.07
C PRO A 251 14.63 -25.06 12.26
N PRO A 252 14.17 -24.78 13.50
CA PRO A 252 12.76 -24.80 13.86
C PRO A 252 11.90 -23.85 13.01
N TYR A 253 12.44 -22.69 12.60
CA TYR A 253 11.74 -21.75 11.73
C TYR A 253 11.38 -22.35 10.37
N ARG A 254 12.26 -23.18 9.79
CA ARG A 254 12.08 -23.82 8.48
C ARG A 254 11.16 -25.03 8.57
N ALA A 255 11.17 -25.73 9.71
CA ALA A 255 10.20 -26.78 9.99
C ALA A 255 8.79 -26.22 10.17
N GLU A 256 8.66 -24.99 10.70
CA GLU A 256 7.38 -24.33 10.96
C GLU A 256 6.79 -23.67 9.71
N THR A 257 7.62 -23.07 8.85
CA THR A 257 7.23 -22.67 7.48
C THR A 257 6.86 -23.87 6.63
N MET A 258 7.64 -24.95 6.66
CA MET A 258 7.26 -26.18 5.94
C MET A 258 5.96 -26.81 6.47
N ARG A 259 5.68 -26.70 7.79
CA ARG A 259 4.41 -27.15 8.38
C ARG A 259 3.24 -26.21 8.04
N SER A 260 3.46 -24.90 7.93
CA SER A 260 2.43 -23.92 7.52
C SER A 260 2.14 -24.00 6.02
N GLU A 261 3.16 -24.24 5.19
CA GLU A 261 3.06 -24.56 3.76
C GLU A 261 2.36 -25.92 3.54
N ALA A 262 2.70 -26.93 4.34
CA ALA A 262 2.02 -28.24 4.29
C ALA A 262 0.56 -28.18 4.75
N ARG A 263 0.21 -27.29 5.68
CA ARG A 263 -1.18 -27.05 6.15
C ARG A 263 -2.01 -26.18 5.19
N SER A 264 -1.38 -25.26 4.46
CA SER A 264 -2.04 -24.40 3.48
C SER A 264 -2.27 -25.06 2.12
N GLY A 265 -1.62 -26.20 1.86
CA GLY A 265 -1.75 -26.95 0.61
C GLY A 265 -1.09 -26.25 -0.60
N LEU A 266 -0.32 -25.19 -0.34
CA LEU A 266 0.40 -24.44 -1.36
C LEU A 266 1.69 -25.20 -1.72
N ARG A 267 1.99 -25.27 -3.02
CA ARG A 267 3.21 -25.88 -3.54
C ARG A 267 3.78 -24.99 -4.63
N SER A 268 5.06 -25.12 -4.90
CA SER A 268 5.64 -24.58 -6.13
C SER A 268 5.10 -25.40 -7.32
N TYR A 269 4.77 -24.74 -8.41
CA TYR A 269 4.26 -25.38 -9.63
C TYR A 269 5.10 -24.98 -10.84
N HIS A 270 5.30 -25.93 -11.73
CA HIS A 270 5.76 -25.69 -13.08
C HIS A 270 4.56 -25.65 -14.02
N VAL A 271 4.53 -24.66 -14.92
CA VAL A 271 3.66 -24.72 -16.08
C VAL A 271 4.44 -25.35 -17.23
N ASN A 272 4.01 -26.53 -17.65
CA ASN A 272 4.60 -27.23 -18.79
C ASN A 272 3.83 -26.84 -20.05
N LEU A 273 4.56 -26.40 -21.07
CA LEU A 273 4.02 -26.00 -22.37
C LEU A 273 4.53 -26.98 -23.43
N SER A 274 3.64 -27.38 -24.35
CA SER A 274 3.99 -28.19 -25.53
C SER A 274 3.82 -27.42 -26.82
N SER A 275 4.78 -27.58 -27.72
CA SER A 275 4.67 -27.14 -29.10
C SER A 275 5.12 -28.22 -30.08
N HIS A 276 4.58 -28.16 -31.30
CA HIS A 276 5.01 -28.99 -32.44
C HIS A 276 6.29 -28.44 -33.11
N ALA A 277 6.77 -27.30 -32.62
CA ALA A 277 7.85 -26.51 -33.19
C ALA A 277 9.20 -27.24 -33.24
N ILE A 278 9.81 -27.24 -34.42
CA ILE A 278 11.19 -27.64 -34.67
C ILE A 278 12.12 -26.73 -33.85
N ARG A 279 13.26 -27.25 -33.38
CA ARG A 279 14.25 -26.61 -32.48
C ARG A 279 14.52 -25.10 -32.67
N ARG A 280 14.36 -24.53 -33.87
CA ARG A 280 14.51 -23.08 -34.14
C ARG A 280 13.34 -22.22 -33.65
N GLU A 281 12.12 -22.71 -33.71
CA GLU A 281 10.91 -21.99 -33.26
C GLU A 281 10.77 -22.00 -31.72
N ALA A 282 11.41 -22.97 -31.06
CA ALA A 282 11.47 -23.07 -29.61
C ALA A 282 12.22 -21.91 -28.94
N GLU A 283 13.34 -21.50 -29.53
CA GLU A 283 14.14 -20.37 -29.05
C GLU A 283 13.44 -19.03 -29.30
N ASP A 284 12.74 -18.90 -30.43
CA ASP A 284 11.95 -17.71 -30.76
C ASP A 284 10.78 -17.53 -29.78
N MET A 285 10.11 -18.63 -29.43
CA MET A 285 9.05 -18.60 -28.42
C MET A 285 9.58 -18.28 -27.02
N ARG A 286 10.77 -18.76 -26.65
CA ARG A 286 11.43 -18.34 -25.40
C ARG A 286 11.71 -16.85 -25.40
N ARG A 287 12.21 -16.29 -26.51
CA ARG A 287 12.40 -14.83 -26.65
C ARG A 287 11.10 -14.06 -26.51
N ARG A 288 10.02 -14.50 -27.16
CA ARG A 288 8.69 -13.85 -27.05
C ARG A 288 8.14 -13.90 -25.61
N LEU A 289 8.47 -14.94 -24.85
CA LEU A 289 8.12 -15.04 -23.43
C LEU A 289 8.99 -14.10 -22.57
N GLU A 290 10.29 -14.05 -22.82
CA GLU A 290 11.22 -13.14 -22.16
C GLU A 290 10.88 -11.66 -22.44
N GLU A 291 10.49 -11.31 -23.67
CA GLU A 291 9.99 -9.98 -24.05
C GLU A 291 8.74 -9.58 -23.26
N LYS A 292 7.94 -10.58 -22.85
CA LYS A 292 6.77 -10.39 -21.98
C LYS A 292 7.11 -10.50 -20.48
N GLY A 293 8.39 -10.56 -20.13
CA GLY A 293 8.87 -10.65 -18.75
C GLY A 293 8.71 -12.03 -18.10
N ILE A 294 8.46 -13.08 -18.89
CA ILE A 294 8.23 -14.44 -18.41
C ILE A 294 9.51 -15.28 -18.64
N HIS A 295 10.24 -15.56 -17.57
CA HIS A 295 11.43 -16.41 -17.63
C HIS A 295 11.04 -17.89 -17.82
N ALA A 296 11.35 -18.45 -18.98
CA ALA A 296 11.05 -19.83 -19.34
C ALA A 296 12.33 -20.67 -19.51
N GLU A 297 12.44 -21.79 -18.81
CA GLU A 297 13.52 -22.76 -19.02
C GLU A 297 13.11 -23.74 -20.13
N VAL A 298 13.97 -23.91 -21.14
CA VAL A 298 13.78 -24.93 -22.17
C VAL A 298 14.21 -26.27 -21.57
N ALA A 299 13.24 -27.08 -21.16
CA ALA A 299 13.50 -28.43 -20.70
C ALA A 299 13.74 -29.33 -21.94
N GLY A 300 15.01 -29.52 -22.30
CA GLY A 300 15.38 -30.34 -23.45
C GLY A 300 14.99 -31.82 -23.31
N VAL A 301 14.58 -32.39 -24.46
CA VAL A 301 14.48 -33.82 -24.84
C VAL A 301 13.11 -34.50 -24.70
N ASP A 302 12.38 -34.44 -25.83
CA ASP A 302 12.03 -35.55 -26.73
C ASP A 302 11.41 -36.84 -26.15
N VAL A 303 10.09 -36.82 -26.01
CA VAL A 303 9.26 -38.03 -26.01
C VAL A 303 8.35 -37.94 -27.23
N GLY A 304 8.75 -38.58 -28.33
CA GLY A 304 7.95 -38.69 -29.56
C GLY A 304 8.04 -37.50 -30.54
N GLY A 305 9.19 -36.83 -30.65
CA GLY A 305 9.43 -35.73 -31.59
C GLY A 305 8.86 -34.38 -31.14
N ARG A 306 8.65 -34.21 -29.82
CA ARG A 306 8.03 -33.01 -29.23
C ARG A 306 8.99 -32.30 -28.28
N HIS A 307 9.01 -30.97 -28.37
CA HIS A 307 9.75 -30.11 -27.46
C HIS A 307 8.83 -29.57 -26.36
N TRP A 308 9.33 -29.61 -25.13
CA TRP A 308 8.63 -29.17 -23.94
C TRP A 308 9.32 -27.93 -23.36
N PHE A 309 8.52 -26.97 -22.89
CA PHE A 309 9.02 -25.81 -22.17
C PHE A 309 8.52 -25.86 -20.74
N ARG A 310 9.38 -25.49 -19.79
CA ARG A 310 9.03 -25.43 -18.38
C ARG A 310 9.16 -24.00 -17.90
N VAL A 311 8.02 -23.39 -17.57
CA VAL A 311 8.00 -22.10 -16.91
C VAL A 311 7.90 -22.35 -15.42
N ARG A 312 8.95 -22.01 -14.67
CA ARG A 312 8.90 -22.03 -13.21
C ARG A 312 8.15 -20.78 -12.78
N LEU A 313 7.06 -20.97 -12.05
CA LEU A 313 6.42 -19.85 -11.39
C LEU A 313 7.16 -19.62 -10.06
N PRO A 314 7.64 -18.39 -9.79
CA PRO A 314 8.47 -18.11 -8.62
C PRO A 314 7.71 -18.19 -7.29
N GLU A 315 6.37 -18.18 -7.33
CA GLU A 315 5.53 -18.14 -6.13
C GLU A 315 4.89 -19.51 -5.82
N LEU A 316 4.49 -19.71 -4.56
CA LEU A 316 3.71 -20.86 -4.13
C LEU A 316 2.23 -20.67 -4.51
N PHE A 317 1.62 -21.66 -5.15
CA PHE A 317 0.23 -21.61 -5.58
C PHE A 317 -0.61 -22.74 -5.00
N SER A 318 -1.92 -22.53 -4.94
CA SER A 318 -2.86 -23.64 -4.77
C SER A 318 -3.02 -24.38 -6.11
N PRO A 319 -3.41 -25.67 -6.10
CA PRO A 319 -3.61 -26.43 -7.33
C PRO A 319 -4.60 -25.78 -8.31
N GLN A 320 -5.61 -25.07 -7.80
CA GLN A 320 -6.63 -24.40 -8.59
C GLN A 320 -6.07 -23.13 -9.27
N VAL A 321 -5.28 -22.34 -8.55
CA VAL A 321 -4.64 -21.13 -9.12
C VAL A 321 -3.59 -21.52 -10.16
N ALA A 322 -2.84 -22.59 -9.92
CA ALA A 322 -1.87 -23.11 -10.88
C ALA A 322 -2.54 -23.55 -12.20
N ARG A 323 -3.71 -24.20 -12.13
CA ARG A 323 -4.50 -24.57 -13.32
C ARG A 323 -5.01 -23.35 -14.10
N ARG A 324 -5.59 -22.36 -13.41
CA ARG A 324 -6.06 -21.12 -14.05
C ARG A 324 -4.92 -20.34 -14.73
N LYS A 325 -3.74 -20.28 -14.10
CA LYS A 325 -2.56 -19.64 -14.70
C LYS A 325 -2.07 -20.41 -15.94
N ALA A 326 -2.13 -21.74 -15.94
CA ALA A 326 -1.82 -22.54 -17.12
C ALA A 326 -2.83 -22.32 -18.27
N GLU A 327 -4.13 -22.18 -17.95
CA GLU A 327 -5.16 -21.84 -18.93
C GLU A 327 -4.97 -20.44 -19.52
N ALA A 328 -4.71 -19.43 -18.68
CA ALA A 328 -4.44 -18.07 -19.15
C ALA A 328 -3.20 -18.00 -20.05
N MET A 329 -2.15 -18.77 -19.75
CA MET A 329 -0.98 -18.87 -20.63
C MET A 329 -1.32 -19.51 -21.99
N ARG A 330 -2.28 -20.43 -22.05
CA ARG A 330 -2.77 -21.01 -23.30
C ARG A 330 -3.50 -19.98 -24.17
N GLU A 331 -4.28 -19.10 -23.56
CA GLU A 331 -4.98 -18.02 -24.28
C GLU A 331 -4.01 -16.98 -24.84
N LEU A 332 -2.96 -16.64 -24.08
CA LEU A 332 -1.95 -15.66 -24.49
C LEU A 332 -1.01 -16.16 -25.59
N LEU A 333 -0.95 -17.48 -25.79
CA LEU A 333 -0.05 -18.17 -26.71
C LEU A 333 -0.85 -19.21 -27.53
N PRO A 334 -1.67 -18.77 -28.50
CA PRO A 334 -2.55 -19.65 -29.28
C PRO A 334 -1.77 -20.69 -30.11
N ASP A 335 -0.47 -20.46 -30.32
CA ASP A 335 0.44 -21.36 -31.03
C ASP A 335 0.78 -22.65 -30.22
N LEU A 336 0.34 -22.75 -28.96
CA LEU A 336 0.57 -23.90 -28.09
C LEU A 336 -0.57 -24.93 -28.18
N GLN A 337 -0.21 -26.21 -28.30
CA GLN A 337 -1.20 -27.30 -28.31
C GLN A 337 -1.71 -27.65 -26.89
N GLY A 338 -0.90 -27.41 -25.86
CA GLY A 338 -1.27 -27.72 -24.48
C GLY A 338 -0.40 -27.04 -23.42
N ALA A 339 -1.06 -26.60 -22.34
CA ALA A 339 -0.45 -26.06 -21.14
C ALA A 339 -1.09 -26.72 -19.91
N TRP A 340 -0.29 -27.20 -18.97
CA TRP A 340 -0.80 -27.68 -17.69
C TRP A 340 0.18 -27.42 -16.55
N ALA A 341 -0.35 -27.32 -15.35
CA ALA A 341 0.45 -27.18 -14.14
C ALA A 341 0.79 -28.54 -13.53
N SER A 342 2.07 -28.75 -13.19
CA SER A 342 2.53 -29.87 -12.36
C SER A 342 3.24 -29.34 -11.12
N PRO A 343 3.16 -30.01 -9.96
CA PRO A 343 3.97 -29.65 -8.80
C PRO A 343 5.45 -29.64 -9.18
N ALA A 344 6.21 -28.66 -8.70
CA ALA A 344 7.66 -28.66 -8.77
C ALA A 344 8.18 -29.65 -7.74
N SER A 345 8.21 -30.94 -8.09
CA SER A 345 8.83 -31.95 -7.25
C SER A 345 10.34 -31.70 -7.24
N GLY A 346 10.91 -31.50 -6.05
CA GLY A 346 12.35 -31.60 -5.84
C GLY A 346 12.83 -32.94 -6.39
N SER A 347 13.75 -32.89 -7.35
CA SER A 347 14.46 -34.07 -7.80
C SER A 347 15.32 -34.60 -6.67
N GLY A 348 14.98 -35.78 -6.15
CA GLY A 348 15.94 -36.75 -5.66
C GLY A 348 16.44 -36.56 -4.23
N GLY A 349 15.82 -37.34 -3.35
CA GLY A 349 16.36 -37.88 -2.11
C GLY A 349 15.48 -39.05 -1.71
#